data_AF-A0AA50DZC1-F1
#
_entry.id   AF-A0AA50DZC1-F1
#
_cell.length_a   1.000
_cell.length_b   1.000
_cell.length_c   1.000
_cell.angle_alpha   90.00
_cell.angle_beta   90.00
_cell.angle_gamma   90.00
#
_symmetry.space_group_name_H-M   'P 1'
#
loop_
_entity.id
_entity.type
_entity.pdbx_description
1 polymer ?
#
loop_
_entity_poly.entity_id
_entity_poly.type
_entity_poly.pdbx_seq_one_letter_code
_entity_poly.pdbx_strand_id
1 'polypeptide(L)'
;MSALVLQNQILWAGGKDGVVGIDIQKREIVKTITCDPPVNFVQALVLDRQNWLWIAHNKGLSYYDGQRCQAYQSEDSRFHEPINTLYLDRQGQLWIGTWQGAAVKEKAGWRWLGMADGLPDLMINLIAQDSQGECGSVPLWLPGVAQLLS
;
A
#
# COMPACT_ATOMS: atom_id res chain seq x y z
N MET A 1 -13.31 3.98 1.69
CA MET A 1 -12.04 3.88 2.44
C MET A 1 -11.23 5.12 2.13
N SER A 2 -10.48 5.59 3.12
CA SER A 2 -9.64 6.79 3.03
C SER A 2 -8.23 6.38 3.46
N ALA A 3 -7.23 6.73 2.67
CA ALA A 3 -5.83 6.43 2.95
C ALA A 3 -5.06 7.73 3.22
N LEU A 4 -4.16 7.73 4.20
CA LEU A 4 -3.39 8.92 4.59
C LEU A 4 -1.92 8.56 4.74
N VAL A 5 -1.02 9.40 4.22
CA VAL A 5 0.41 9.32 4.52
C VAL A 5 1.02 10.72 4.56
N LEU A 6 1.87 10.97 5.56
CA LEU A 6 2.54 12.27 5.73
C LEU A 6 3.94 12.23 5.10
N GLN A 7 4.21 13.19 4.22
CA GLN A 7 5.53 13.46 3.64
C GLN A 7 5.94 14.88 4.01
N ASN A 8 6.85 15.03 4.96
CA ASN A 8 7.23 16.34 5.51
C ASN A 8 6.01 17.11 6.04
N GLN A 9 5.58 18.17 5.32
CA GLN A 9 4.42 18.99 5.65
C GLN A 9 3.20 18.70 4.76
N ILE A 10 3.33 17.75 3.83
CA ILE A 10 2.25 17.38 2.91
C ILE A 10 1.59 16.09 3.41
N LEU A 11 0.32 16.19 3.78
CA LEU A 11 -0.54 15.04 4.01
C LEU A 11 -1.13 14.61 2.67
N TRP A 12 -0.68 13.46 2.17
CA TRP A 12 -1.32 12.80 1.04
C TRP A 12 -2.58 12.09 1.51
N ALA A 13 -3.70 12.39 0.87
CA ALA A 13 -4.99 11.80 1.17
C ALA A 13 -5.57 11.14 -0.09
N GLY A 14 -5.79 9.83 0.00
CA GLY A 14 -6.44 9.02 -1.01
C GLY A 14 -7.91 8.77 -0.66
N GLY A 15 -8.78 8.80 -1.66
CA GLY A 15 -10.20 8.52 -1.52
C GLY A 15 -10.84 8.01 -2.81
N LYS A 16 -12.16 8.22 -2.92
CA LYS A 16 -12.95 7.75 -4.07
C LYS A 16 -12.46 8.34 -5.40
N ASP A 17 -12.13 9.63 -5.40
CA ASP A 17 -11.83 10.40 -6.61
C ASP A 17 -10.32 10.63 -6.81
N GLY A 18 -9.49 9.80 -6.16
CA GLY A 18 -8.04 9.79 -6.31
C GLY A 18 -7.28 10.33 -5.12
N VAL A 19 -6.14 10.99 -5.38
CA VAL A 19 -5.19 11.41 -4.35
C VAL A 19 -4.93 12.91 -4.42
N VAL A 20 -4.99 13.58 -3.27
CA VAL A 20 -4.61 14.98 -3.09
C VAL A 20 -3.50 15.11 -2.06
N GLY A 21 -2.64 16.12 -2.22
CA GLY A 21 -1.65 16.54 -1.23
C GLY A 21 -2.11 17.82 -0.56
N ILE A 22 -2.18 17.79 0.77
CA ILE A 22 -2.64 18.89 1.61
C ILE A 22 -1.45 19.42 2.42
N ASP A 23 -1.13 20.69 2.29
CA ASP A 23 -0.18 21.34 3.20
C ASP A 23 -0.84 21.49 4.57
N ILE A 24 -0.29 20.81 5.58
CA ILE A 24 -0.91 20.74 6.91
C ILE A 24 -0.81 22.05 7.69
N GLN A 25 0.16 22.92 7.37
CA GLN A 25 0.33 24.20 8.04
C GLN A 25 -0.67 25.21 7.50
N LYS A 26 -0.77 25.28 6.17
CA LYS A 26 -1.67 26.21 5.47
C LYS A 26 -3.10 25.71 5.37
N ARG A 27 -3.32 24.40 5.54
CA ARG A 27 -4.61 23.71 5.41
C ARG A 27 -5.21 23.88 4.01
N GLU A 28 -4.38 23.82 2.99
CA GLU A 28 -4.76 23.98 1.59
C GLU A 28 -4.35 22.76 0.75
N ILE A 29 -5.14 22.44 -0.26
CA ILE A 29 -4.75 21.45 -1.27
C ILE A 29 -3.68 22.11 -2.14
N VAL A 30 -2.47 21.55 -2.11
CA VAL A 30 -1.33 22.03 -2.92
C VAL A 30 -1.08 21.15 -4.14
N LYS A 31 -1.66 19.95 -4.19
CA LYS A 31 -1.50 19.01 -5.30
C LYS A 31 -2.74 18.13 -5.46
N THR A 32 -3.14 17.91 -6.71
CA THR A 32 -3.99 16.78 -7.11
C THR A 32 -3.15 15.88 -7.99
N ILE A 33 -3.12 14.58 -7.69
CA ILE A 33 -2.41 13.59 -8.50
C ILE A 33 -3.34 13.18 -9.65
N THR A 34 -2.88 13.42 -10.87
CA THR A 34 -3.51 12.90 -12.09
C THR A 34 -2.65 11.77 -12.65
N CYS A 35 -3.27 10.62 -12.90
CA CYS A 35 -2.64 9.42 -13.44
C CYS A 35 -3.38 8.99 -14.70
N ASP A 36 -2.70 8.26 -15.59
CA ASP A 36 -3.31 7.54 -16.69
C ASP A 36 -2.95 6.04 -16.58
N PRO A 37 -3.92 5.14 -16.32
CA PRO A 37 -5.33 5.42 -16.06
C PRO A 37 -5.56 6.19 -14.75
N PRO A 38 -6.72 6.86 -14.57
CA PRO A 38 -7.06 7.51 -13.32
C PRO A 38 -7.07 6.55 -12.13
N VAL A 39 -6.45 6.97 -11.03
CA VAL A 39 -6.48 6.25 -9.74
C VAL A 39 -7.74 6.65 -8.99
N ASN A 40 -8.72 5.75 -8.90
CA ASN A 40 -9.96 5.96 -8.16
C ASN A 40 -10.09 4.90 -7.07
N PHE A 41 -10.96 5.13 -6.08
CA PHE A 41 -11.18 4.19 -4.98
C PHE A 41 -9.85 3.75 -4.35
N VAL A 42 -9.06 4.74 -3.90
CA VAL A 42 -7.75 4.50 -3.29
C VAL A 42 -7.94 3.79 -1.96
N GLN A 43 -7.28 2.64 -1.81
CA GLN A 43 -7.38 1.74 -0.66
C GLN A 43 -6.24 1.97 0.32
N ALA A 44 -5.02 2.16 -0.17
CA ALA A 44 -3.84 2.39 0.66
C ALA A 44 -2.82 3.30 -0.03
N LEU A 45 -2.05 4.01 0.78
CA LEU A 45 -0.94 4.86 0.38
C LEU A 45 0.27 4.52 1.24
N VAL A 46 1.45 4.44 0.64
CA VAL A 46 2.71 4.34 1.39
C VAL A 46 3.83 5.07 0.66
N LEU A 47 4.74 5.67 1.42
CA LEU A 47 5.97 6.24 0.86
C LEU A 47 7.07 5.20 0.95
N ASP A 48 7.79 4.98 -0.14
CA ASP A 48 9.01 4.18 -0.09
C ASP A 48 10.24 4.99 0.35
N ARG A 49 11.39 4.31 0.43
CA ARG A 49 12.67 4.94 0.80
C ARG A 49 13.19 5.93 -0.25
N GLN A 50 12.65 5.91 -1.47
CA GLN A 50 12.95 6.87 -2.53
C GLN A 50 11.97 8.05 -2.52
N ASN A 51 11.08 8.13 -1.52
CA ASN A 51 10.01 9.12 -1.42
C ASN A 51 8.96 9.02 -2.55
N TRP A 52 8.88 7.88 -3.23
CA TRP A 52 7.77 7.62 -4.16
C TRP A 52 6.53 7.25 -3.36
N LEU A 53 5.41 7.85 -3.75
CA LEU A 53 4.12 7.54 -3.18
C LEU A 53 3.51 6.38 -3.96
N TRP A 54 3.47 5.21 -3.36
CA TRP A 54 2.75 4.05 -3.88
C TRP A 54 1.27 4.17 -3.54
N ILE A 55 0.43 3.85 -4.52
CA ILE A 55 -1.01 4.06 -4.52
C ILE A 55 -1.69 2.73 -4.88
N ALA A 56 -2.36 2.12 -3.92
CA ALA A 56 -3.22 0.96 -4.15
C ALA A 56 -4.63 1.44 -4.44
N HIS A 57 -5.21 0.96 -5.54
CA HIS A 57 -6.51 1.39 -6.03
C HIS A 57 -7.29 0.24 -6.69
N ASN A 58 -8.53 0.50 -7.09
CA ASN A 58 -9.43 -0.52 -7.66
C ASN A 58 -9.04 -1.08 -9.04
N LYS A 59 -7.91 -0.65 -9.60
CA LYS A 59 -7.40 -1.08 -10.91
C LYS A 59 -5.94 -1.52 -10.85
N GLY A 60 -5.43 -1.77 -9.65
CA GLY A 60 -4.03 -2.16 -9.48
C GLY A 60 -3.22 -1.23 -8.60
N LEU A 61 -1.93 -1.19 -8.94
CA LEU A 61 -0.90 -0.43 -8.27
C LEU A 61 -0.43 0.70 -9.17
N SER A 62 -0.33 1.90 -8.63
CA SER A 62 0.32 3.04 -9.28
C SER A 62 1.35 3.66 -8.32
N TYR A 63 2.24 4.49 -8.84
CA TYR A 63 3.18 5.25 -8.02
C TYR A 63 3.38 6.66 -8.57
N TYR A 64 3.65 7.61 -7.66
CA TYR A 64 3.98 8.99 -7.97
C TYR A 64 5.39 9.30 -7.49
N ASP A 65 6.27 9.71 -8.41
CA ASP A 65 7.70 9.93 -8.16
C ASP A 65 8.05 11.36 -7.71
N GLY A 66 7.03 12.19 -7.45
CA GLY A 66 7.19 13.63 -7.19
C GLY A 66 6.95 14.51 -8.41
N GLN A 67 6.93 13.94 -9.61
CA GLN A 67 6.70 14.64 -10.88
C GLN A 67 5.54 14.02 -11.67
N ARG A 68 5.53 12.71 -11.83
CA ARG A 68 4.59 11.95 -12.67
C ARG A 68 3.98 10.80 -11.88
N CYS A 69 2.71 10.53 -12.18
CA CYS A 69 2.06 9.32 -11.72
C CYS A 69 2.04 8.29 -12.84
N GLN A 70 2.39 7.05 -12.53
CA GLN A 70 2.42 5.95 -13.49
C GLN A 70 1.78 4.70 -12.89
N ALA A 71 1.01 3.97 -13.72
CA ALA A 71 0.60 2.63 -13.38
C ALA A 71 1.82 1.69 -13.33
N TYR A 72 1.82 0.78 -12.37
CA TYR A 72 2.83 -0.26 -12.28
C TYR A 72 2.64 -1.27 -13.41
N GLN A 73 3.63 -1.37 -14.29
CA GLN A 73 3.59 -2.26 -15.45
C GLN A 73 4.17 -3.63 -15.07
N SER A 74 3.41 -4.68 -15.34
CA SER A 74 3.79 -6.08 -15.12
C SER A 74 3.03 -6.98 -16.08
N GLU A 75 3.67 -8.05 -16.56
CA GLU A 75 3.00 -9.13 -17.30
C GLU A 75 2.12 -9.98 -16.36
N ASP A 76 2.38 -9.91 -15.06
CA ASP A 76 1.57 -10.58 -14.06
C ASP A 76 0.27 -9.78 -13.82
N SER A 77 -0.84 -10.34 -14.30
CA SER A 77 -2.15 -9.69 -14.26
C SER A 77 -2.64 -9.36 -12.85
N ARG A 78 -2.10 -10.00 -11.81
CA ARG A 78 -2.46 -9.75 -10.41
C ARG A 78 -2.15 -8.33 -9.95
N PHE A 79 -1.22 -7.63 -10.61
CA PHE A 79 -0.93 -6.22 -10.33
C PHE A 79 -1.95 -5.25 -10.95
N HIS A 80 -2.81 -5.74 -11.85
CA HIS A 80 -3.87 -4.97 -12.53
C HIS A 80 -5.25 -5.21 -11.90
N GLU A 81 -5.30 -6.02 -10.83
CA GLU A 81 -6.49 -6.28 -10.01
C GLU A 81 -6.52 -5.34 -8.79
N PRO A 82 -7.67 -5.17 -8.11
CA PRO A 82 -7.74 -4.35 -6.90
C PRO A 82 -6.68 -4.74 -5.85
N ILE A 83 -5.86 -3.75 -5.48
CA ILE A 83 -4.90 -3.88 -4.37
C ILE A 83 -5.56 -3.33 -3.11
N ASN A 84 -5.64 -4.15 -2.06
CA ASN A 84 -6.37 -3.82 -0.85
C ASN A 84 -5.51 -3.07 0.17
N THR A 85 -4.22 -3.39 0.23
CA THR A 85 -3.33 -2.84 1.24
C THR A 85 -1.89 -2.77 0.74
N LEU A 86 -1.16 -1.79 1.27
CA LEU A 86 0.27 -1.61 1.06
C LEU A 86 0.94 -1.52 2.41
N TYR A 87 2.14 -2.08 2.52
CA TYR A 87 2.97 -1.95 3.71
C TYR A 87 4.44 -1.84 3.32
N LEU A 88 5.15 -0.85 3.86
CA LEU A 88 6.60 -0.78 3.71
C LEU A 88 7.23 -1.26 5.01
N ASP A 89 7.98 -2.35 4.93
CA ASP A 89 8.63 -2.91 6.12
C ASP A 89 9.89 -2.14 6.53
N ARG A 90 10.41 -2.47 7.71
CA ARG A 90 11.66 -1.88 8.24
C ARG A 90 12.87 -2.15 7.36
N GLN A 91 12.87 -3.20 6.54
CA GLN A 91 13.92 -3.56 5.59
C GLN A 91 13.80 -2.76 4.27
N GLY A 92 12.70 -2.03 4.07
CA GLY A 92 12.40 -1.22 2.90
C GLY A 92 11.76 -2.01 1.76
N GLN A 93 11.24 -3.21 2.02
CA GLN A 93 10.51 -3.99 1.04
C GLN A 93 9.06 -3.54 1.03
N LEU A 94 8.51 -3.40 -0.17
CA LEU A 94 7.11 -3.07 -0.38
C LEU A 94 6.29 -4.36 -0.41
N TRP A 95 5.30 -4.43 0.46
CA TRP A 95 4.32 -5.50 0.52
C TRP A 95 2.99 -5.02 -0.04
N ILE A 96 2.34 -5.89 -0.80
CA ILE A 96 0.97 -5.68 -1.31
C ILE A 96 0.08 -6.83 -0.86
N GLY A 97 -1.15 -6.51 -0.50
CA GLY A 97 -2.20 -7.49 -0.25
C GLY A 97 -3.30 -7.39 -1.29
N THR A 98 -3.73 -8.52 -1.83
CA THR A 98 -4.78 -8.62 -2.85
C THR A 98 -5.84 -9.63 -2.40
N TRP A 99 -6.81 -9.95 -3.26
CA TRP A 99 -7.72 -11.08 -3.05
C TRP A 99 -7.13 -12.44 -3.44
N GLN A 100 -5.91 -12.44 -4.00
CA GLN A 100 -5.24 -13.63 -4.52
C GLN A 100 -3.94 -13.95 -3.76
N GLY A 101 -3.75 -13.35 -2.59
CA GLY A 101 -2.57 -13.53 -1.74
C GLY A 101 -1.85 -12.20 -1.46
N ALA A 102 -0.60 -12.32 -1.01
CA ALA A 102 0.29 -11.19 -0.80
C ALA A 102 1.47 -11.25 -1.77
N ALA A 103 2.10 -10.12 -2.04
CA ALA A 103 3.41 -10.11 -2.70
C ALA A 103 4.36 -9.16 -1.98
N VAL A 104 5.65 -9.51 -2.00
CA VAL A 104 6.74 -8.68 -1.47
C VAL A 104 7.72 -8.34 -2.59
N LYS A 105 8.09 -7.06 -2.68
CA LYS A 105 9.09 -6.54 -3.62
C LYS A 105 10.48 -6.74 -3.04
N GLU A 106 11.13 -7.81 -3.44
CA GLU A 106 12.49 -8.16 -3.08
C GLU A 106 13.49 -7.58 -4.10
N LYS A 107 14.80 -7.76 -3.85
CA LYS A 107 15.86 -7.27 -4.77
C LYS A 107 15.77 -7.93 -6.16
N ALA A 108 15.34 -9.19 -6.22
CA ALA A 108 15.25 -9.95 -7.47
C ALA A 108 13.92 -9.73 -8.23
N GLY A 109 12.96 -9.00 -7.64
CA GLY A 109 11.62 -8.83 -8.17
C GLY A 109 10.55 -9.13 -7.13
N TRP A 110 9.34 -9.40 -7.61
CA TRP A 110 8.21 -9.73 -6.74
C TRP A 110 8.15 -11.21 -6.42
N ARG A 111 7.95 -11.53 -5.15
CA ARG A 111 7.62 -12.87 -4.68
C ARG A 111 6.19 -12.90 -4.17
N TRP A 112 5.38 -13.79 -4.75
CA TRP A 112 4.01 -14.01 -4.30
C TRP A 112 3.96 -15.04 -3.18
N LEU A 113 3.02 -14.82 -2.26
CA LEU A 113 2.72 -15.64 -1.12
C LEU A 113 1.26 -16.08 -1.21
N GLY A 114 1.03 -17.38 -1.06
CA GLY A 114 -0.29 -17.99 -0.98
C GLY A 114 -0.42 -18.90 0.24
N MET A 115 -1.47 -19.72 0.24
CA MET A 115 -1.70 -20.69 1.33
C MET A 115 -0.56 -21.73 1.44
N ALA A 116 0.08 -22.08 0.32
CA ALA A 116 1.24 -22.97 0.33
C ALA A 116 2.45 -22.37 1.09
N ASP A 117 2.49 -21.05 1.22
CA ASP A 117 3.51 -20.31 1.99
C ASP A 117 3.09 -20.04 3.44
N GLY A 118 1.96 -20.62 3.88
CA GLY A 118 1.46 -20.50 5.25
C GLY A 118 0.46 -19.37 5.50
N LEU A 119 0.01 -18.66 4.45
CA LEU A 119 -1.08 -17.70 4.63
C LEU A 119 -2.38 -18.43 4.99
N PRO A 120 -3.14 -17.95 6.01
CA PRO A 120 -4.39 -18.59 6.42
C PRO A 120 -5.53 -18.38 5.40
N ASP A 121 -5.43 -17.35 4.55
CA ASP A 121 -6.36 -17.01 3.48
C ASP A 121 -5.62 -16.21 2.39
N LEU A 122 -6.17 -16.18 1.18
CA LEU A 122 -5.69 -15.38 0.06
C LEU A 122 -6.26 -13.94 0.09
N MET A 123 -7.35 -13.69 0.83
CA MET A 123 -7.89 -12.35 0.98
C MET A 123 -7.10 -11.54 1.99
N ILE A 124 -6.14 -10.75 1.49
CA ILE A 124 -5.25 -9.94 2.33
C ILE A 124 -5.78 -8.52 2.44
N ASN A 125 -6.39 -8.21 3.59
CA ASN A 125 -6.95 -6.89 3.89
C ASN A 125 -5.98 -5.99 4.68
N LEU A 126 -5.05 -6.58 5.42
CA LEU A 126 -4.08 -5.88 6.25
C LEU A 126 -2.78 -6.66 6.30
N ILE A 127 -1.66 -5.94 6.16
CA ILE A 127 -0.32 -6.45 6.40
C ILE A 127 0.29 -5.63 7.53
N ALA A 128 0.87 -6.31 8.51
CA ALA A 128 1.58 -5.65 9.61
C ALA A 128 2.89 -6.41 9.91
N GLN A 129 3.85 -5.67 10.44
CA GLN A 129 5.12 -6.23 10.93
C GLN A 129 5.12 -6.26 12.46
N ASP A 130 5.57 -7.37 13.04
CA ASP A 130 5.74 -7.50 14.47
C ASP A 130 7.00 -6.76 14.99
N SER A 131 7.27 -6.87 16.30
CA SER A 131 8.44 -6.23 16.92
C SER A 131 9.76 -6.84 16.44
N GLN A 132 9.78 -8.11 16.06
CA GLN A 132 10.95 -8.85 15.58
C GLN A 132 11.25 -8.60 14.10
N GLY A 133 10.30 -8.04 13.35
CA GLY A 133 10.47 -7.71 11.94
C GLY A 133 9.80 -8.71 10.99
N GLU A 134 8.94 -9.60 11.47
CA GLU A 134 8.18 -10.52 10.61
C GLU A 134 6.89 -9.88 10.14
N CYS A 135 6.63 -9.90 8.82
CA CYS A 135 5.42 -9.37 8.20
C CYS A 135 4.40 -10.49 7.94
N GLY A 136 3.13 -10.26 8.29
CA GLY A 136 2.05 -11.24 8.08
C GLY A 136 0.68 -10.60 7.87
N SER A 137 -0.28 -11.41 7.41
CA SER A 137 -1.69 -11.01 7.36
C SER A 137 -2.30 -11.13 8.74
N VAL A 138 -2.97 -10.07 9.20
CA VAL A 138 -3.60 -10.04 10.52
C VAL A 138 -5.11 -10.26 10.37
N PRO A 139 -5.69 -11.34 10.92
CA PRO A 139 -7.15 -11.51 10.92
C PRO A 139 -7.82 -10.45 11.79
N LEU A 140 -8.87 -9.81 11.26
CA LEU A 140 -9.60 -8.70 11.91
C LEU A 140 -10.42 -9.10 13.16
N TRP A 141 -10.37 -10.36 13.62
CA TRP A 141 -11.26 -10.88 14.68
C TRP A 141 -10.56 -11.58 15.85
N LEU A 142 -9.23 -11.47 16.00
CA LEU A 142 -8.56 -12.06 17.17
C LEU A 142 -8.62 -11.12 18.38
N PRO A 143 -9.28 -11.52 19.50
CA PRO A 143 -9.05 -10.90 20.80
C PRO A 143 -7.69 -11.42 21.30
N GLY A 144 -6.62 -10.63 21.14
CA GLY A 144 -5.27 -11.10 21.51
C GLY A 144 -4.10 -10.16 21.24
N VAL A 145 -4.30 -9.03 20.55
CA VAL A 145 -3.23 -8.03 20.32
C VAL A 145 -2.85 -7.28 21.62
N ALA A 146 -3.56 -7.50 22.73
CA ALA A 146 -3.25 -6.91 24.03
C ALA A 146 -2.13 -7.63 24.83
N GLN A 147 -1.52 -8.71 24.32
CA GLN A 147 -0.57 -9.52 25.12
C GLN A 147 0.83 -9.72 24.51
N LEU A 148 1.28 -8.85 23.60
CA LEU A 148 2.68 -8.80 23.15
C LEU A 148 3.41 -7.52 23.60
N LEU A 149 3.02 -6.97 24.75
CA LEU A 149 3.83 -6.06 25.54
C LEU A 149 4.03 -6.64 26.95
N SER A 150 4.99 -7.56 27.05
CA SER A 150 5.77 -7.81 28.27
C SER A 150 7.21 -8.08 27.88
#